data_AF-A0A328IUG4-F1
#
_entry.id   AF-A0A328IUG4-F1
#
_cell.length_a   1.000
_cell.length_b   1.000
_cell.length_c   1.000
_cell.angle_alpha   90.00
_cell.angle_beta   90.00
_cell.angle_gamma   90.00
#
_symmetry.space_group_name_H-M   'P 1'
#
loop_
_entity.id
_entity.type
_entity.pdbx_description
1 polymer ?
#
loop_
_entity_poly.entity_id
_entity_poly.type
_entity_poly.pdbx_seq_one_letter_code
_entity_poly.pdbx_strand_id
1 'polypeptide(L)'
;MNIRHIHSWSMEPNQAIALQNKLANQLVLHTRIAKPRLIAGVDVSFPSRATALAVVVVLEFSTLQVVDCFHAIGKVDTPYIPGLLSFREGPTILNALSKSSEVDLLFFDGHGIAHPRGIGIA
;
A
#
# COMPACT_ATOMS: atom_id res chain seq x y z
N MET A 1 -4.09 3.59 -11.98
CA MET A 1 -3.27 4.67 -11.39
C MET A 1 -1.84 4.60 -11.92
N ASN A 2 -1.14 5.72 -12.10
CA ASN A 2 0.26 5.72 -12.54
C ASN A 2 1.21 5.39 -11.38
N ILE A 3 1.63 4.12 -11.32
CA ILE A 3 2.48 3.58 -10.24
C ILE A 3 3.94 3.58 -10.69
N ARG A 4 4.81 4.17 -9.87
CA ARG A 4 6.27 4.12 -10.10
C ARG A 4 6.86 2.86 -9.47
N HIS A 5 7.55 2.05 -10.29
CA HIS A 5 8.33 0.92 -9.81
C HIS A 5 9.70 1.41 -9.32
N ILE A 6 9.86 1.53 -8.00
CA ILE A 6 11.08 2.11 -7.37
C ILE A 6 12.10 1.08 -6.89
N HIS A 7 11.73 -0.20 -6.82
CA HIS A 7 12.61 -1.33 -6.46
C HIS A 7 12.00 -2.67 -6.88
N SER A 8 12.78 -3.76 -6.81
CA SER A 8 12.26 -5.13 -6.88
C SER A 8 11.65 -5.55 -5.53
N TRP A 9 10.77 -6.55 -5.53
CA TRP A 9 10.17 -7.07 -4.28
C TRP A 9 10.90 -8.29 -3.70
N SER A 10 11.62 -9.04 -4.55
CA SER A 10 12.39 -10.21 -4.12
C SER A 10 13.74 -9.76 -3.59
N MET A 11 13.92 -9.86 -2.27
CA MET A 11 15.17 -9.60 -1.57
C MET A 11 15.17 -10.21 -0.17
N GLU A 12 16.36 -10.40 0.40
CA GLU A 12 16.52 -10.89 1.76
C GLU A 12 16.07 -9.85 2.80
N PRO A 13 15.61 -10.26 4.01
CA PRO A 13 15.12 -9.33 5.03
C PRO A 13 16.08 -8.19 5.37
N ASN A 14 17.39 -8.46 5.42
CA ASN A 14 18.40 -7.43 5.69
C ASN A 14 18.49 -6.38 4.57
N GLN A 15 18.30 -6.80 3.31
CA GLN A 15 18.27 -5.90 2.16
C GLN A 15 17.00 -5.04 2.18
N ALA A 16 15.85 -5.65 2.53
CA ALA A 16 14.57 -4.95 2.69
C ALA A 16 14.64 -3.87 3.78
N ILE A 17 15.27 -4.17 4.92
CA ILE A 17 15.49 -3.20 6.00
C ILE A 17 16.41 -2.05 5.55
N ALA A 18 17.50 -2.37 4.86
CA ALA A 18 18.42 -1.35 4.32
C ALA A 18 17.70 -0.42 3.33
N LEU A 19 16.84 -0.98 2.47
CA LEU A 19 16.00 -0.23 1.55
C LEU A 19 15.00 0.67 2.28
N GLN A 20 14.31 0.17 3.31
CA GLN A 20 13.40 0.98 4.13
C GLN A 20 14.13 2.20 4.71
N ASN A 21 15.31 2.02 5.32
CA ASN A 21 16.09 3.14 5.85
C ASN A 21 16.46 4.17 4.77
N LYS A 22 16.78 3.73 3.55
CA LYS A 22 17.04 4.62 2.41
C LYS A 22 15.80 5.38 1.95
N LEU A 23 14.65 4.71 1.90
CA LEU A 23 13.37 5.30 1.46
C LEU A 23 12.76 6.24 2.50
N ALA A 24 12.97 5.98 3.79
CA ALA A 24 12.50 6.84 4.87
C ALA A 24 13.03 8.28 4.74
N ASN A 25 14.25 8.45 4.23
CA ASN A 25 14.86 9.77 3.97
C ASN A 25 14.22 10.52 2.78
N GLN A 26 13.33 9.88 2.03
CA GLN A 26 12.65 10.47 0.87
C GLN A 26 11.19 10.83 1.18
N LEU A 27 10.74 10.64 2.43
CA LEU A 27 9.38 10.95 2.86
C LEU A 27 9.12 12.45 2.82
N VAL A 28 7.96 12.81 2.26
CA VAL A 28 7.43 14.17 2.28
C VAL A 28 6.29 14.21 3.29
N LEU A 29 6.56 14.81 4.46
CA LEU A 29 5.60 14.88 5.57
C LEU A 29 4.77 16.18 5.60
N HIS A 30 4.91 17.01 4.58
CA HIS A 30 4.18 18.27 4.45
C HIS A 30 3.42 18.27 3.13
N THR A 31 2.11 18.00 3.21
CA THR A 31 1.21 18.12 2.07
C THR A 31 -0.02 18.90 2.50
N ARG A 32 -0.48 19.81 1.63
CA ARG A 32 -1.79 20.46 1.77
C ARG A 32 -2.72 19.91 0.71
N ILE A 33 -3.63 19.03 1.13
CA ILE A 33 -4.82 18.69 0.34
C ILE A 33 -5.98 19.47 0.93
N ALA A 34 -6.41 20.53 0.26
CA ALA A 34 -7.42 21.43 0.82
C ALA A 34 -8.81 20.76 0.91
N LYS A 35 -9.16 19.92 -0.08
CA LYS A 35 -10.41 19.14 -0.09
C LYS A 35 -10.32 18.01 -1.14
N PRO A 36 -10.08 16.75 -0.75
CA PRO A 36 -10.07 15.64 -1.71
C PRO A 36 -11.47 15.43 -2.29
N ARG A 37 -11.55 15.01 -3.56
CA ARG A 37 -12.78 14.60 -4.24
C ARG A 37 -12.96 13.10 -4.14
N LEU A 38 -11.93 12.33 -4.51
CA LEU A 38 -11.92 10.88 -4.42
C LEU A 38 -10.89 10.44 -3.39
N ILE A 39 -11.30 9.56 -2.50
CA ILE A 39 -10.42 8.86 -1.57
C ILE A 39 -10.53 7.36 -1.80
N ALA A 40 -9.52 6.58 -1.41
CA ALA A 40 -9.67 5.13 -1.40
C ALA A 40 -9.11 4.47 -0.14
N GLY A 41 -9.82 3.45 0.33
CA GLY A 41 -9.34 2.51 1.33
C GLY A 41 -8.64 1.33 0.67
N VAL A 42 -7.54 0.88 1.24
CA VAL A 42 -6.73 -0.25 0.79
C VAL A 42 -6.59 -1.23 1.94
N ASP A 43 -7.01 -2.47 1.69
CA ASP A 43 -6.93 -3.56 2.66
C ASP A 43 -6.48 -4.86 1.97
N VAL A 44 -5.84 -5.75 2.74
CA VAL A 44 -5.37 -7.05 2.26
C VAL A 44 -5.79 -8.15 3.23
N SER A 45 -6.45 -9.16 2.70
CA SER A 45 -6.75 -10.40 3.42
C SER A 45 -5.92 -11.57 2.90
N PHE A 46 -5.81 -12.63 3.70
CA PHE A 46 -5.12 -13.86 3.32
C PHE A 46 -6.08 -15.05 3.32
N PRO A 47 -6.82 -15.30 2.21
CA PRO A 47 -7.71 -16.47 2.10
C PRO A 47 -6.98 -17.80 2.31
N SER A 48 -5.66 -17.82 2.05
CA SER A 48 -4.78 -18.93 2.38
C SER A 48 -3.40 -18.40 2.79
N ARG A 49 -2.54 -19.25 3.38
CA ARG A 49 -1.17 -18.86 3.76
C ARG A 49 -0.32 -18.32 2.60
N ALA A 50 -0.60 -18.78 1.37
CA ALA A 50 0.13 -18.45 0.16
C ALA A 50 -0.63 -17.51 -0.79
N THR A 51 -1.78 -16.97 -0.36
CA THR A 51 -2.64 -16.14 -1.21
C THR A 51 -2.99 -14.85 -0.49
N ALA A 52 -2.68 -13.72 -1.10
CA ALA A 52 -3.17 -12.40 -0.70
C ALA A 52 -4.32 -11.98 -1.63
N LEU A 53 -5.35 -11.36 -1.06
CA LEU A 53 -6.41 -10.66 -1.75
C LEU A 53 -6.35 -9.19 -1.32
N ALA A 54 -5.88 -8.31 -2.19
CA ALA A 54 -5.92 -6.87 -1.96
C ALA A 54 -7.20 -6.28 -2.56
N VAL A 55 -7.84 -5.38 -1.83
CA VAL A 55 -9.04 -4.66 -2.23
C VAL A 55 -8.79 -3.16 -2.09
N VAL A 56 -9.19 -2.40 -3.11
CA VAL A 56 -9.17 -0.94 -3.14
C VAL A 56 -10.61 -0.46 -3.34
N VAL A 57 -11.17 0.21 -2.34
CA VAL A 57 -12.53 0.79 -2.41
C VAL A 57 -12.42 2.29 -2.58
N VAL A 58 -12.95 2.83 -3.68
CA VAL A 58 -12.93 4.25 -3.97
C VAL A 58 -14.25 4.88 -3.52
N LEU A 59 -14.16 6.00 -2.81
CA LEU A 59 -15.30 6.74 -2.30
C LEU A 59 -15.26 8.20 -2.76
N GLU A 60 -16.44 8.77 -2.99
CA GLU A 60 -16.58 10.23 -3.07
C GLU A 60 -16.50 10.83 -1.66
N PHE A 61 -15.55 11.74 -1.44
CA PHE A 61 -15.24 12.23 -0.08
C PHE A 61 -16.40 12.98 0.58
N SER A 62 -17.19 13.74 -0.18
CA SER A 62 -18.30 14.53 0.38
C SER A 62 -19.48 13.69 0.86
N THR A 63 -19.67 12.50 0.28
CA THR A 63 -20.86 11.66 0.51
C THR A 63 -20.51 10.32 1.16
N LEU A 64 -19.24 9.92 1.13
CA LEU A 64 -18.74 8.59 1.48
C LEU A 64 -19.43 7.45 0.71
N GLN A 65 -20.03 7.76 -0.43
CA GLN A 65 -20.57 6.73 -1.30
C GLN A 65 -19.44 6.02 -2.02
N VAL A 66 -19.52 4.68 -2.04
CA VAL A 66 -18.62 3.85 -2.84
C VAL A 66 -18.94 4.08 -4.31
N VAL A 67 -17.94 4.54 -5.05
CA VAL A 67 -18.06 4.82 -6.49
C VAL A 67 -17.40 3.73 -7.33
N ASP A 68 -16.41 3.03 -6.78
CA ASP A 68 -15.73 1.92 -7.44
C ASP A 68 -15.09 0.96 -6.43
N CYS A 69 -14.83 -0.27 -6.87
CA CYS A 69 -14.10 -1.27 -6.10
C CYS A 69 -13.21 -2.10 -7.03
N PHE A 70 -11.93 -2.24 -6.69
CA PHE A 70 -10.95 -3.01 -7.44
C PHE A 70 -10.31 -4.04 -6.53
N HIS A 71 -9.93 -5.18 -7.11
CA HIS A 71 -9.21 -6.20 -6.35
C HIS A 71 -8.13 -6.88 -7.18
N ALA A 72 -7.17 -7.48 -6.48
CA ALA A 72 -6.18 -8.36 -7.06
C ALA A 72 -5.89 -9.53 -6.13
N ILE A 73 -5.63 -10.69 -6.73
CA ILE A 73 -5.18 -11.88 -6.03
C ILE A 73 -3.72 -12.10 -6.40
N GLY A 74 -2.88 -12.32 -5.40
CA GLY A 74 -1.45 -12.52 -5.57
C GLY A 74 -0.94 -13.72 -4.76
N LYS A 75 0.09 -14.37 -5.29
CA LYS A 75 0.85 -15.38 -4.55
C LYS A 75 1.77 -14.70 -3.54
N VAL A 76 1.85 -15.27 -2.34
CA VAL A 76 2.67 -14.74 -1.25
C VAL A 76 3.76 -15.74 -0.92
N ASP A 77 4.98 -15.40 -1.33
CA ASP A 77 6.17 -16.23 -1.13
C ASP A 77 7.05 -15.75 0.03
N THR A 78 6.79 -14.56 0.56
CA THR A 78 7.54 -13.96 1.67
C THR A 78 6.87 -14.28 3.01
N PRO A 79 7.62 -14.72 4.05
CA PRO A 79 7.05 -14.94 5.38
C PRO A 79 6.60 -13.63 6.03
N TYR A 80 5.69 -13.71 6.99
CA TYR A 80 5.34 -12.55 7.81
C TYR A 80 6.49 -12.21 8.76
N ILE A 81 7.11 -11.05 8.55
CA ILE A 81 8.17 -10.50 9.42
C ILE A 81 7.69 -9.13 9.90
N PRO A 82 7.53 -8.91 11.22
CA PRO A 82 7.12 -7.62 11.76
C PRO A 82 7.97 -6.46 11.21
N GLY A 83 7.28 -5.46 10.66
CA GLY A 83 7.89 -4.28 10.02
C GLY A 83 8.33 -4.44 8.56
N LEU A 84 8.13 -5.61 7.95
CA LEU A 84 8.34 -5.83 6.50
C LEU A 84 7.02 -6.15 5.78
N LEU A 85 5.89 -5.70 6.32
CA LEU A 85 4.55 -5.98 5.78
C LEU A 85 4.40 -5.55 4.32
N SER A 86 4.94 -4.39 3.95
CA SER A 86 4.91 -3.89 2.58
C SER A 86 5.54 -4.84 1.57
N PHE A 87 6.58 -5.61 1.95
CA PHE A 87 7.20 -6.62 1.08
C PHE A 87 6.34 -7.88 0.90
N ARG A 88 5.39 -8.10 1.80
CA ARG A 88 4.44 -9.21 1.74
C ARG A 88 3.18 -8.86 0.95
N GLU A 89 2.69 -7.64 1.11
CA GLU A 89 1.38 -7.22 0.59
C GLU A 89 1.47 -6.27 -0.61
N GLY A 90 2.53 -5.45 -0.65
CA GLY A 90 2.77 -4.41 -1.66
C GLY A 90 2.60 -4.88 -3.10
N PRO A 91 3.15 -6.02 -3.55
CA PRO A 91 2.95 -6.50 -4.91
C PRO A 91 1.47 -6.66 -5.28
N THR A 92 0.66 -7.24 -4.40
CA THR A 92 -0.77 -7.48 -4.65
C THR A 92 -1.56 -6.18 -4.56
N ILE A 93 -1.22 -5.29 -3.62
CA ILE A 93 -1.80 -3.95 -3.52
C ILE A 93 -1.57 -3.15 -4.81
N LEU A 94 -0.32 -3.11 -5.32
CA LEU A 94 0.00 -2.39 -6.55
C LEU A 94 -0.77 -2.96 -7.76
N ASN A 95 -1.00 -4.27 -7.80
CA ASN A 95 -1.84 -4.91 -8.83
C ASN A 95 -3.32 -4.52 -8.74
N ALA A 96 -3.84 -4.19 -7.55
CA ALA A 96 -5.20 -3.67 -7.39
C ALA A 96 -5.26 -2.17 -7.75
N LEU A 97 -4.30 -1.38 -7.26
CA LEU A 97 -4.19 0.07 -7.56
C LEU A 97 -3.94 0.36 -9.05
N SER A 98 -3.24 -0.53 -9.77
CA SER A 98 -3.01 -0.34 -11.22
C SER A 98 -4.32 -0.33 -12.01
N LYS A 99 -5.34 -1.06 -11.54
CA LYS A 99 -6.69 -1.10 -12.13
C LYS A 99 -7.57 0.08 -11.71
N SER A 100 -7.22 0.74 -10.61
CA SER A 100 -8.01 1.82 -10.03
C SER A 100 -7.82 3.15 -10.77
N SER A 101 -8.85 4.00 -10.73
CA SER A 101 -8.76 5.41 -11.12
C SER A 101 -7.77 6.19 -10.25
N GLU A 102 -7.30 7.34 -10.71
CA GLU A 102 -6.54 8.28 -9.86
C GLU A 102 -7.43 8.78 -8.70
N VAL A 103 -6.88 8.81 -7.49
CA VAL A 103 -7.55 9.33 -6.28
C VAL A 103 -6.64 10.33 -5.57
N ASP A 104 -7.24 11.20 -4.74
CA ASP A 104 -6.51 12.27 -4.07
C ASP A 104 -5.83 11.80 -2.78
N LEU A 105 -6.39 10.79 -2.10
CA LEU A 105 -5.85 10.19 -0.89
C LEU A 105 -6.05 8.68 -0.87
N LEU A 106 -5.04 7.98 -0.36
CA LEU A 106 -5.09 6.56 -0.03
C LEU A 106 -5.04 6.39 1.48
N PHE A 107 -5.93 5.55 1.99
CA PHE A 107 -5.97 5.09 3.38
C PHE A 107 -5.62 3.62 3.39
N PHE A 108 -4.53 3.26 4.07
CA PHE A 108 -4.09 1.87 4.20
C PHE A 108 -4.47 1.34 5.57
N ASP A 109 -4.88 0.08 5.65
CA ASP A 109 -4.91 -0.64 6.92
C ASP A 109 -3.49 -1.04 7.32
N GLY A 110 -2.80 -0.10 7.96
CA GLY A 110 -1.43 -0.28 8.42
C GLY A 110 -0.76 1.04 8.81
N HIS A 111 0.41 0.94 9.42
CA HIS A 111 1.15 2.12 9.85
C HIS A 111 1.89 2.80 8.68
N GLY A 112 1.99 4.13 8.75
CA GLY A 112 2.93 4.94 7.97
C GLY A 112 4.17 5.30 8.80
N ILE A 113 4.32 6.57 9.20
CA ILE A 113 5.47 7.02 10.02
C ILE A 113 5.52 6.43 11.42
N ALA A 114 4.39 5.91 11.93
CA ALA A 114 4.30 5.17 13.20
C ALA A 114 4.87 3.74 13.06
N HIS A 115 6.09 3.64 12.57
CA HIS A 115 6.80 2.40 12.27
C HIS A 115 8.23 2.50 12.84
N PRO A 116 8.87 1.40 13.29
CA PRO A 116 10.22 1.46 13.91
C PRO A 116 11.30 2.09 13.02
N ARG A 117 11.05 2.19 11.71
CA ARG A 117 11.96 2.79 10.72
C ARG A 117 11.37 4.03 10.04
N GLY A 118 10.28 4.59 10.58
CA GLY A 118 9.59 5.76 10.02
C GLY A 118 8.90 5.54 8.67
N ILE A 119 8.93 4.31 8.14
CA ILE A 119 8.31 3.94 6.86
C ILE A 119 7.62 2.58 6.96
N GLY A 120 6.31 2.63 7.19
CA GLY A 120 5.45 1.45 7.18
C GLY A 120 4.92 1.13 5.78
N ILE A 121 3.73 0.53 5.71
CA ILE A 121 3.09 0.18 4.43
C ILE A 121 2.37 1.36 3.78
N ALA A 122 1.89 2.30 4.60
CA ALA A 122 1.26 3.56 4.17
C ALA A 122 2.31 4.63 3.86
#